data_AF-A0A2P7YUT7-F1
#
_entry.id   AF-A0A2P7YUT7-F1
#
_cell.length_a   1.000
_cell.length_b   1.000
_cell.length_c   1.000
_cell.angle_alpha   90.00
_cell.angle_beta   90.00
_cell.angle_gamma   90.00
#
_symmetry.space_group_name_H-M   'P 1'
#
loop_
_entity.id
_entity.type
_entity.pdbx_description
1 polymer ?
#
loop_
_entity_poly.entity_id
_entity_poly.type
_entity_poly.pdbx_seq_one_letter_code
_entity_poly.pdbx_strand_id
1 'polypeptide(L)'
;MSNVRPAWRVWARVYVTGACIIGTGVLLYNYTVPTDEELIARFSPEIRADYERNKKLRQQEQQELMKIVKETYKSNDPIWKSGPIKSPFEKEGRGVDPRLVDKTAFFKQEEDDKRKLEVEKANAELQEAESLMKQSKKSWWKFW
;
A
#
# COMPACT_ATOMS: atom_id res chain seq x y z
N MET A 1 -47.35 27.17 -36.45
CA MET A 1 -47.47 26.60 -35.09
C MET A 1 -46.08 26.28 -34.56
N SER A 2 -45.53 27.15 -33.70
CA SER A 2 -44.26 26.86 -33.01
C SER A 2 -44.53 25.77 -31.98
N ASN A 3 -44.10 24.55 -32.28
CA ASN A 3 -44.21 23.42 -31.36
C ASN A 3 -43.17 23.57 -30.25
N VAL A 4 -43.47 24.41 -29.26
CA VAL A 4 -42.57 24.69 -28.13
C VAL A 4 -42.54 23.45 -27.25
N ARG A 5 -41.49 22.62 -27.40
CA ARG A 5 -41.31 21.44 -26.56
C ARG A 5 -41.20 21.91 -25.10
N PRO A 6 -41.94 21.29 -24.17
CA PRO A 6 -41.92 21.74 -22.78
C PRO A 6 -40.51 21.51 -22.19
N ALA A 7 -40.05 22.46 -21.38
CA ALA A 7 -38.68 22.51 -20.87
C ALA A 7 -38.24 21.20 -20.17
N TRP A 8 -39.17 20.53 -19.46
CA TRP A 8 -38.90 19.26 -18.79
C TRP A 8 -38.45 18.15 -19.74
N ARG A 9 -38.96 18.09 -20.99
CA ARG A 9 -38.52 17.09 -21.98
C ARG A 9 -37.09 17.34 -22.45
N VAL A 10 -36.69 18.61 -22.55
CA VAL A 10 -35.34 18.98 -22.95
C VAL A 10 -34.35 18.56 -21.86
N TRP A 11 -34.66 18.86 -20.59
CA TRP A 11 -33.85 18.43 -19.44
C TRP A 11 -33.82 16.91 -19.26
N ALA A 12 -34.97 16.23 -19.42
CA ALA A 12 -35.02 14.77 -19.37
C ALA A 12 -34.09 14.14 -20.42
N ARG A 13 -34.06 14.66 -21.65
CA ARG A 13 -33.14 14.20 -22.68
C ARG A 13 -31.68 14.43 -22.29
N VAL A 14 -31.35 15.58 -21.73
CA VAL A 14 -29.98 15.89 -21.26
C VAL A 14 -29.54 14.89 -20.19
N TYR A 15 -30.39 14.61 -19.19
CA TYR A 15 -30.06 13.63 -18.15
C TYR A 15 -29.94 12.21 -18.69
N VAL A 16 -30.82 11.78 -19.59
CA VAL A 16 -30.75 10.44 -20.20
C VAL A 16 -29.47 10.31 -21.03
N THR A 17 -29.17 11.27 -21.90
CA THR A 17 -27.94 11.24 -22.71
C THR A 17 -26.70 11.29 -21.82
N GLY A 18 -26.67 12.16 -20.80
CA GLY A 18 -25.56 12.24 -19.85
C GLY A 18 -25.35 10.93 -19.07
N ALA A 19 -26.43 10.32 -18.57
CA ALA A 19 -26.39 9.05 -17.88
C ALA A 19 -25.92 7.90 -18.80
N CYS A 20 -26.34 7.88 -20.07
CA CYS A 20 -25.85 6.91 -21.05
C CYS A 20 -24.35 7.05 -21.28
N ILE A 21 -23.82 8.28 -21.41
CA ILE A 21 -22.39 8.51 -21.60
C ILE A 21 -21.59 8.05 -20.38
N ILE A 22 -22.00 8.45 -19.17
CA ILE A 22 -21.33 8.06 -17.92
C ILE A 22 -21.41 6.54 -17.73
N GLY A 23 -22.59 5.95 -17.93
CA GLY A 23 -22.80 4.51 -17.81
C GLY A 23 -21.95 3.71 -18.82
N THR A 24 -21.85 4.19 -20.06
CA THR A 24 -20.97 3.57 -21.07
C THR A 24 -19.51 3.68 -20.66
N GLY A 25 -19.08 4.81 -20.09
CA GLY A 25 -17.73 4.99 -19.57
C GLY A 25 -17.38 3.99 -18.45
N VAL A 26 -18.28 3.83 -17.46
CA VAL A 26 -18.09 2.85 -16.37
C VAL A 26 -18.08 1.42 -16.90
N LEU A 27 -18.96 1.10 -17.86
CA LEU A 27 -19.02 -0.22 -18.47
C LEU A 27 -17.73 -0.55 -19.23
N LEU A 28 -17.22 0.39 -20.04
CA LEU A 28 -15.96 0.22 -20.76
C LEU A 28 -14.78 0.10 -19.80
N TYR A 29 -14.74 0.88 -18.72
CA TYR A 29 -13.70 0.79 -17.70
C TYR A 29 -13.66 -0.61 -17.07
N ASN A 30 -14.80 -1.09 -16.58
CA ASN A 30 -14.89 -2.41 -15.96
C ASN A 30 -14.59 -3.57 -16.93
N TYR A 31 -14.84 -3.37 -18.23
CA TYR A 31 -14.58 -4.40 -19.23
C TYR A 31 -13.13 -4.41 -19.75
N THR A 32 -12.48 -3.25 -19.84
CA THR A 32 -11.15 -3.13 -20.47
C THR A 32 -9.99 -3.18 -19.49
N VAL A 33 -10.23 -2.77 -18.24
CA VAL A 33 -9.18 -2.71 -17.22
C VAL A 33 -9.12 -4.05 -16.49
N PRO A 34 -8.00 -4.79 -16.55
CA PRO A 34 -7.85 -6.04 -15.80
C PRO A 34 -7.79 -5.76 -14.29
N THR A 35 -8.26 -6.72 -13.50
CA THR A 35 -8.08 -6.69 -12.05
C THR A 35 -6.62 -6.92 -11.66
N ASP A 36 -6.21 -6.48 -10.46
CA ASP A 36 -4.84 -6.68 -9.97
C ASP A 36 -4.43 -8.17 -9.96
N GLU A 37 -5.36 -9.06 -9.63
CA GLU A 37 -5.12 -10.51 -9.60
C GLU A 37 -4.90 -11.07 -11.01
N GLU A 38 -5.72 -10.66 -11.99
CA GLU A 38 -5.53 -11.03 -13.39
C GLU A 38 -4.23 -10.47 -13.96
N LEU A 39 -3.85 -9.25 -13.56
CA LEU A 39 -2.59 -8.63 -13.97
C LEU A 39 -1.40 -9.42 -13.41
N ILE A 40 -1.43 -9.76 -12.12
CA ILE A 40 -0.40 -10.58 -11.46
C ILE A 40 -0.36 -12.01 -12.04
N ALA A 41 -1.49 -12.54 -12.51
CA ALA A 41 -1.57 -13.82 -13.23
C ALA A 41 -0.90 -13.81 -14.60
N ARG A 42 -0.89 -12.68 -15.28
CA ARG A 42 -0.21 -12.52 -16.58
C ARG A 42 1.31 -12.33 -16.45
N PHE A 43 1.81 -12.04 -15.25
CA PHE A 43 3.25 -11.91 -15.03
C PHE A 43 3.98 -13.25 -15.07
N SER A 44 5.20 -13.25 -15.59
CA SER A 44 6.15 -14.36 -15.45
C SER A 44 6.43 -14.62 -13.96
N PRO A 45 6.80 -15.87 -13.57
CA PRO A 45 7.03 -16.23 -12.17
C PRO A 45 8.12 -15.38 -11.50
N GLU A 46 9.13 -14.94 -12.25
CA GLU A 46 10.21 -14.08 -11.74
C GLU A 46 9.69 -12.71 -11.32
N ILE A 47 8.95 -12.04 -12.21
CA ILE A 47 8.35 -10.72 -11.93
C ILE A 47 7.34 -10.81 -10.79
N ARG A 48 6.58 -11.90 -10.70
CA ARG A 48 5.65 -12.12 -9.58
C ARG A 48 6.41 -12.22 -8.26
N ALA A 49 7.49 -12.98 -8.21
CA ALA A 49 8.32 -13.09 -7.01
C ALA A 49 8.88 -11.72 -6.59
N ASP A 50 9.41 -10.95 -7.54
CA ASP A 50 9.91 -9.59 -7.28
C ASP A 50 8.81 -8.64 -6.80
N TYR A 51 7.61 -8.73 -7.38
CA TYR A 51 6.46 -7.93 -6.98
C TYR A 51 6.05 -8.21 -5.53
N GLU A 52 6.04 -9.48 -5.13
CA GLU A 52 5.73 -9.94 -3.78
C GLU A 52 6.81 -9.50 -2.78
N ARG A 53 8.09 -9.64 -3.13
CA ARG A 53 9.23 -9.21 -2.29
C ARG A 53 9.20 -7.72 -2.02
N ASN A 54 8.91 -6.91 -3.04
CA ASN A 54 8.87 -5.46 -2.92
C ASN A 54 7.51 -4.91 -2.45
N LYS A 55 6.51 -5.76 -2.18
CA LYS A 55 5.16 -5.32 -1.77
C LYS A 55 5.21 -4.47 -0.49
N LYS A 56 5.94 -4.93 0.53
CA LYS A 56 6.05 -4.22 1.82
C LYS A 56 6.76 -2.88 1.66
N LEU A 57 7.84 -2.84 0.87
CA LEU A 57 8.57 -1.61 0.59
C LEU A 57 7.65 -0.54 -0.05
N ARG A 58 6.88 -0.92 -1.08
CA ARG A 58 5.93 0.00 -1.72
C ARG A 58 4.85 0.51 -0.77
N GLN A 59 4.36 -0.35 0.13
CA GLN A 59 3.41 0.06 1.16
C GLN A 59 4.02 1.10 2.11
N GLN A 60 5.27 0.93 2.52
CA GLN A 60 5.96 1.89 3.36
C GLN A 60 6.24 3.20 2.62
N GLU A 61 6.68 3.16 1.37
CA GLU A 61 6.84 4.36 0.53
C GLU A 61 5.52 5.14 0.43
N GLN A 62 4.39 4.46 0.26
CA GLN A 62 3.07 5.11 0.25
C GLN A 62 2.70 5.72 1.61
N GLN A 63 3.05 5.07 2.72
CA GLN A 63 2.82 5.61 4.06
C GLN A 63 3.63 6.89 4.30
N GLU A 64 4.91 6.90 3.91
CA GLU A 64 5.77 8.08 4.00
C GLU A 64 5.28 9.19 3.07
N LEU A 65 4.86 8.85 1.84
CA LEU A 65 4.24 9.82 0.93
C LEU A 65 3.02 10.47 1.59
N MET A 66 2.12 9.68 2.18
CA MET A 66 0.92 10.17 2.83
C MET A 66 1.24 11.06 4.04
N LYS A 67 2.32 10.76 4.77
CA LYS A 67 2.81 11.61 5.85
C LYS A 67 3.27 12.97 5.31
N ILE A 68 4.08 12.99 4.26
CA ILE A 68 4.54 14.23 3.60
C ILE A 68 3.36 15.05 3.07
N VAL A 69 2.36 14.39 2.45
CA VAL A 69 1.15 15.06 1.97
C VAL A 69 0.40 15.73 3.12
N LYS A 70 0.26 15.04 4.27
CA LYS A 70 -0.39 15.62 5.46
C LYS A 70 0.40 16.80 6.05
N GLU A 71 1.73 16.73 6.05
CA GLU A 71 2.59 17.82 6.50
C GLU A 71 2.50 19.02 5.56
N THR A 72 2.54 18.78 4.25
CA THR A 72 2.44 19.82 3.22
C THR A 72 1.06 20.48 3.23
N TYR A 73 -0.02 19.70 3.40
CA TYR A 73 -1.37 20.23 3.55
C TYR A 73 -1.53 21.17 4.76
N LYS A 74 -0.80 20.91 5.85
CA LYS A 74 -0.79 21.76 7.04
C LYS A 74 0.14 22.98 6.90
N SER A 75 1.03 22.97 5.91
CA SER A 75 1.93 24.09 5.65
C SER A 75 1.16 25.27 5.05
N ASN A 76 1.67 26.48 5.26
CA ASN A 76 1.21 27.69 4.58
C ASN A 76 1.88 27.90 3.21
N ASP A 77 2.57 26.87 2.71
CA ASP A 77 3.21 26.94 1.40
C ASP A 77 2.17 26.95 0.27
N PRO A 78 2.46 27.62 -0.87
CA PRO A 78 1.56 27.62 -2.00
C PRO A 78 1.31 26.22 -2.58
N ILE A 79 0.09 25.97 -3.08
CA ILE A 79 -0.36 24.64 -3.57
C ILE A 79 0.52 24.08 -4.70
N TRP A 80 1.17 24.93 -5.50
CA TRP A 80 2.06 24.51 -6.58
C TRP A 80 3.46 24.12 -6.12
N LYS A 81 3.74 24.14 -4.80
CA LYS A 81 4.98 23.64 -4.22
C LYS A 81 4.80 22.22 -3.73
N SER A 82 5.83 21.41 -3.99
CA SER A 82 5.82 19.95 -3.76
C SER A 82 6.27 19.56 -2.35
N GLY A 83 6.49 20.55 -1.46
CA GLY A 83 7.02 20.33 -0.12
C GLY A 83 8.39 19.63 -0.14
N PRO A 84 8.63 18.63 0.74
CA PRO A 84 9.86 17.82 0.76
C PRO A 84 10.12 16.99 -0.51
N ILE A 85 9.09 16.72 -1.31
CA ILE A 85 9.22 15.90 -2.52
C ILE A 85 9.73 16.80 -3.65
N LYS A 86 10.95 16.54 -4.11
CA LYS A 86 11.54 17.37 -5.15
C LYS A 86 11.03 16.94 -6.52
N SER A 87 10.43 17.88 -7.25
CA SER A 87 9.95 17.59 -8.60
C SER A 87 11.13 17.52 -9.59
N PRO A 88 11.14 16.56 -10.54
CA PRO A 88 12.20 16.49 -11.57
C PRO A 88 12.29 17.74 -12.45
N PHE A 89 11.22 18.53 -12.51
CA PHE A 89 11.12 19.76 -13.31
C PHE A 89 11.69 20.99 -12.59
N GLU A 90 11.86 20.93 -11.27
CA GLU A 90 12.51 22.00 -10.50
C GLU A 90 14.04 21.85 -10.53
N LYS A 91 14.76 22.98 -10.48
CA LYS A 91 16.23 23.00 -10.50
C LYS A 91 16.83 22.12 -9.41
N GLU A 92 16.19 22.07 -8.24
CA GLU A 92 16.64 21.33 -7.06
C GLU A 92 16.32 19.82 -7.10
N GLY A 93 15.38 19.39 -7.94
CA GLY A 93 14.97 17.99 -8.05
C GLY A 93 15.62 17.22 -9.21
N ARG A 94 16.41 17.89 -10.05
CA ARG A 94 17.15 17.21 -11.12
C ARG A 94 18.23 16.31 -10.53
N GLY A 95 18.15 15.01 -10.84
CA GLY A 95 19.12 14.01 -10.39
C GLY A 95 18.93 13.52 -8.95
N VAL A 96 17.83 13.90 -8.30
CA VAL A 96 17.46 13.36 -6.99
C VAL A 96 16.67 12.07 -7.18
N ASP A 97 17.00 11.02 -6.40
CA ASP A 97 16.24 9.77 -6.40
C ASP A 97 14.82 10.04 -5.86
N PRO A 98 13.75 9.73 -6.61
CA PRO A 98 12.38 9.93 -6.15
C PRO A 98 11.94 8.96 -5.04
N ARG A 99 12.77 7.98 -4.67
CA ARG A 99 12.45 7.04 -3.58
C ARG A 99 12.41 7.73 -2.23
N LEU A 100 11.33 7.48 -1.49
CA LEU A 100 11.12 8.03 -0.14
C LEU A 100 11.75 7.16 0.95
N VAL A 101 12.01 5.90 0.63
CA VAL A 101 12.55 4.91 1.56
C VAL A 101 13.81 4.31 0.96
N ASP A 102 14.88 4.24 1.75
CA ASP A 102 16.10 3.53 1.34
C ASP A 102 15.83 2.02 1.34
N LYS A 103 15.86 1.44 0.13
CA LYS A 103 15.65 0.01 -0.11
C LYS A 103 16.59 -0.85 0.75
N THR A 104 17.86 -0.47 0.86
CA THR A 104 18.87 -1.28 1.55
C THR A 104 18.66 -1.28 3.06
N ALA A 105 18.39 -0.10 3.62
CA ALA A 105 18.07 0.05 5.03
C ALA A 105 16.78 -0.69 5.40
N PHE A 106 15.75 -0.61 4.55
CA PHE A 106 14.47 -1.30 4.77
C PHE A 106 14.64 -2.83 4.85
N PHE A 107 15.31 -3.44 3.89
CA PHE A 107 15.50 -4.89 3.91
C PHE A 107 16.40 -5.34 5.06
N LYS A 108 17.44 -4.56 5.39
CA LYS A 108 18.28 -4.83 6.56
C LYS A 108 17.47 -4.81 7.86
N GLN A 109 16.59 -3.82 8.01
CA GLN A 109 15.71 -3.73 9.17
C GLN A 109 14.72 -4.91 9.23
N GLU A 110 14.11 -5.29 8.10
CA GLU A 110 13.20 -6.44 8.04
C GLU A 110 13.92 -7.76 8.40
N GLU A 111 15.18 -7.92 8.00
CA GLU A 111 16.00 -9.06 8.39
C GLU A 111 16.35 -9.05 9.89
N ASP A 112 16.76 -7.90 10.43
CA ASP A 112 17.10 -7.76 11.85
C ASP A 112 15.87 -8.03 12.74
N ASP A 113 14.68 -7.60 12.31
CA ASP A 113 13.43 -7.88 13.01
C ASP A 113 13.07 -9.37 12.97
N LYS A 114 13.31 -10.05 11.84
CA LYS A 114 13.15 -11.53 11.77
C LYS A 114 14.11 -12.24 12.73
N ARG A 115 15.37 -11.83 12.77
CA ARG A 115 16.37 -12.41 13.70
C ARG A 115 15.96 -12.22 15.15
N LYS A 116 15.46 -11.03 15.52
CA LYS A 116 14.95 -10.78 16.88
C LYS A 116 13.77 -11.67 17.22
N LEU A 117 12.81 -11.82 16.31
CA LEU A 117 11.65 -12.70 16.50
C LEU A 117 12.07 -14.17 16.67
N GLU A 118 13.09 -14.62 15.93
CA GLU A 118 13.64 -15.98 16.09
C GLU A 118 14.29 -16.17 17.47
N VAL A 119 15.08 -15.18 17.93
CA VAL A 119 15.69 -15.20 19.27
C VAL A 119 14.63 -15.16 20.37
N GLU A 120 13.60 -14.35 20.22
CA GLU A 120 12.48 -14.28 21.16
C GLU A 120 11.72 -15.60 21.25
N LYS A 121 11.46 -16.25 20.11
CA LYS A 121 10.85 -17.59 20.07
C LYS A 121 11.73 -18.63 20.73
N ALA A 122 13.02 -18.66 20.41
CA ALA A 122 13.96 -19.59 21.04
C ALA A 122 14.04 -19.37 22.56
N ASN A 123 14.05 -18.12 23.01
CA ASN A 123 14.01 -17.80 24.44
C ASN A 123 12.71 -18.24 25.11
N ALA A 124 11.57 -18.10 24.43
CA ALA A 124 10.28 -18.58 24.92
C ALA A 124 10.25 -20.11 25.04
N GLU A 125 10.72 -20.83 24.03
CA GLU A 125 10.84 -22.30 24.04
C GLU A 125 11.77 -22.79 25.16
N LEU A 126 12.88 -22.08 25.41
CA LEU A 126 13.79 -22.38 26.52
C LEU A 126 13.10 -22.18 27.88
N GLN A 127 12.35 -21.09 28.05
CA GLN A 127 11.59 -20.84 29.28
C GLN A 127 10.52 -21.91 29.52
N GLU A 128 9.81 -22.32 28.47
CA GLU A 128 8.84 -23.41 28.54
C GLU A 128 9.51 -24.73 28.93
N ALA A 129 10.62 -25.08 28.28
CA ALA A 129 11.40 -26.28 28.61
C ALA A 129 11.91 -26.25 30.06
N GLU A 130 12.43 -25.11 30.53
CA GLU A 130 12.82 -24.94 31.94
C GLU A 130 11.65 -25.13 32.91
N SER A 131 10.47 -24.62 32.56
CA SER A 131 9.27 -24.76 33.39
C SER A 131 8.82 -26.23 33.49
N LEU A 132 8.83 -26.96 32.38
CA LEU A 132 8.51 -28.39 32.32
C LEU A 132 9.52 -29.23 33.10
N MET A 133 10.82 -28.91 33.01
CA MET A 133 11.87 -29.58 33.80
C MET A 133 11.73 -29.30 35.31
N LYS A 134 11.40 -28.06 35.70
CA LYS A 134 11.15 -27.73 37.11
C LYS A 134 9.92 -28.48 37.65
N GLN A 135 8.87 -28.63 36.84
CA GLN A 135 7.67 -29.39 37.20
C GLN A 135 7.97 -30.89 37.34
N SER A 136 8.70 -31.50 36.41
CA SER A 136 9.07 -32.92 36.47
C SER A 136 9.96 -33.23 37.68
N LYS A 137 10.95 -32.38 37.97
CA LYS A 137 11.82 -32.50 39.16
C LYS A 137 10.98 -32.47 40.45
N LYS A 138 10.03 -31.54 40.60
CA LYS A 138 9.14 -31.48 41.78
C LYS A 138 8.24 -32.72 41.94
N SER A 139 7.84 -33.37 40.83
CA SER A 139 7.03 -34.59 40.87
C SER A 139 7.81 -35.80 41.34
N TRP A 140 9.08 -35.95 40.92
CA TRP A 140 9.93 -37.08 41.30
C TRP A 140 10.30 -37.07 42.79
N TRP A 141 10.60 -35.89 43.35
CA TRP A 141 10.93 -35.74 44.78
C TRP A 141 9.76 -35.99 45.76
N LYS A 142 8.51 -36.16 45.29
CA LYS A 142 7.35 -36.49 46.15
C LYS A 142 7.08 -37.99 46.29
N PHE A 143 7.74 -38.81 45.48
CA PHE A 143 7.53 -40.26 45.44
C PHE A 143 8.63 -41.04 46.18
N TRP A 144 9.66 -40.34 46.66
CA TRP A 144 10.72 -40.84 47.53
C TRP A 144 10.58 -40.18 48.91
#